data_AF-A0A7Y6Y4U8-F1
#
_entry.id   AF-A0A7Y6Y4U8-F1
#
_cell.length_a   1.000
_cell.length_b   1.000
_cell.length_c   1.000
_cell.angle_alpha   90.00
_cell.angle_beta   90.00
_cell.angle_gamma   90.00
#
_symmetry.space_group_name_H-M   'P 1'
#
loop_
_entity.id
_entity.type
_entity.pdbx_description
1 polymer ?
#
loop_
_entity_poly.entity_id
_entity_poly.type
_entity_poly.pdbx_seq_one_letter_code
_entity_poly.pdbx_strand_id
1 'polypeptide(L)'
;MENILKYYEFSTFIKDESDTFNTNEIAYSILNDTHFLIFEKTEEIYNLYVAKYNSKNDIGKKNPLILEVLVKNYDKSIPEHRMAIKQYLL
;
A
#
# COMPACT_ATOMS: atom_id res chain seq x y z
N MET A 1 5.31 -10.46 7.49
CA MET A 1 5.13 -9.18 6.78
C MET A 1 5.70 -8.00 7.57
N GLU A 2 5.58 -7.98 8.90
CA GLU A 2 6.00 -6.89 9.80
C GLU A 2 7.38 -6.26 9.53
N ASN A 3 8.44 -7.07 9.35
CA ASN A 3 9.77 -6.52 9.09
C ASN A 3 9.86 -5.70 7.79
N ILE A 4 9.13 -6.10 6.75
CA ILE A 4 9.08 -5.36 5.47
C ILE A 4 8.33 -4.04 5.66
N LEU A 5 7.18 -4.09 6.34
CA LEU A 5 6.38 -2.89 6.61
C LEU A 5 7.16 -1.88 7.44
N LYS A 6 7.83 -2.33 8.51
CA LYS A 6 8.66 -1.48 9.36
C LYS A 6 9.87 -0.90 8.61
N TYR A 7 10.53 -1.72 7.80
CA TYR A 7 11.71 -1.29 7.05
C TYR A 7 11.39 -0.20 6.01
N TYR A 8 10.22 -0.28 5.38
CA TYR A 8 9.75 0.70 4.38
C TYR A 8 8.76 1.72 4.95
N GLU A 9 8.75 1.90 6.28
CA GLU A 9 7.98 2.93 6.99
C GLU A 9 6.48 2.94 6.69
N PHE A 10 5.88 1.77 6.50
CA PHE A 10 4.43 1.64 6.40
C PHE A 10 3.76 1.95 7.74
N SER A 11 2.59 2.57 7.65
CA SER A 11 1.68 2.78 8.79
C SER A 11 1.26 1.45 9.41
N THR A 12 0.62 1.54 10.58
CA THR A 12 -0.23 0.45 11.06
C THR A 12 -1.37 0.22 10.08
N PHE A 13 -1.92 -1.00 10.07
CA PHE A 13 -3.12 -1.30 9.32
C PHE A 13 -4.32 -0.53 9.89
N ILE A 14 -5.12 0.04 8.99
CA ILE A 14 -6.39 0.69 9.26
C ILE A 14 -7.46 0.08 8.37
N LYS A 15 -8.73 0.12 8.78
CA LYS A 15 -9.84 -0.31 7.93
C LYS A 15 -10.04 0.70 6.79
N ASP A 16 -10.21 0.21 5.56
CA ASP A 16 -10.66 1.04 4.45
C ASP A 16 -12.17 1.33 4.56
N GLU A 17 -12.54 2.61 4.53
CA GLU A 17 -13.91 3.13 4.50
C GLU A 17 -14.22 3.82 3.15
N SER A 18 -13.30 3.78 2.19
CA SER A 18 -13.48 4.41 0.87
C SER A 18 -14.15 3.52 -0.18
N ASP A 19 -14.34 2.24 0.13
CA ASP A 19 -14.74 1.15 -0.79
C ASP A 19 -13.70 0.80 -1.88
N THR A 20 -12.56 1.50 -1.94
CA THR A 20 -11.50 1.24 -2.94
C THR A 20 -10.89 -0.15 -2.78
N PHE A 21 -10.65 -0.58 -1.54
CA PHE A 21 -9.95 -1.82 -1.22
C PHE A 21 -10.92 -2.87 -0.65
N ASN A 22 -12.17 -2.89 -1.15
CA ASN A 22 -13.22 -3.81 -0.70
C ASN A 22 -13.44 -3.77 0.83
N THR A 23 -13.25 -2.62 1.46
CA THR A 23 -13.27 -2.45 2.92
C THR A 23 -12.21 -3.27 3.66
N ASN A 24 -11.15 -3.74 3.01
CA ASN A 24 -10.09 -4.50 3.65
C ASN A 24 -9.20 -3.61 4.54
N GLU A 25 -8.32 -4.25 5.31
CA GLU A 25 -7.30 -3.51 6.05
C GLU A 25 -6.23 -3.00 5.09
N ILE A 26 -5.83 -1.74 5.24
CA ILE A 26 -4.77 -1.13 4.45
C ILE A 26 -3.68 -0.51 5.33
N ALA A 27 -2.45 -0.58 4.87
CA ALA A 27 -1.31 0.16 5.43
C ALA A 27 -0.64 0.94 4.31
N TYR A 28 -0.13 2.14 4.59
CA TYR A 28 0.46 2.99 3.55
C TYR A 28 1.84 3.51 3.95
N SER A 29 2.67 3.76 2.94
CA SER A 29 3.95 4.48 3.06
C SER A 29 3.94 5.69 2.13
N ILE A 30 4.62 6.76 2.54
CA ILE A 30 4.61 8.04 1.84
C ILE A 30 5.76 8.07 0.85
N LEU A 31 5.46 8.21 -0.44
CA LEU A 31 6.47 8.44 -1.48
C LEU A 31 6.76 9.94 -1.65
N ASN A 32 5.70 10.75 -1.66
CA ASN A 32 5.74 12.21 -1.66
C ASN A 32 4.38 12.76 -1.17
N ASP A 33 4.15 14.07 -1.31
CA ASP A 33 2.95 14.75 -0.82
C ASP A 33 1.62 14.18 -1.37
N THR A 34 1.65 13.55 -2.55
CA THR A 34 0.45 13.07 -3.24
C THR A 34 0.50 11.59 -3.64
N HIS A 35 1.66 10.93 -3.58
CA HIS A 35 1.83 9.52 -3.97
C HIS A 35 2.19 8.66 -2.77
N PHE A 36 1.58 7.47 -2.74
CA PHE A 36 1.66 6.55 -1.61
C PHE A 36 1.78 5.12 -2.13
N LEU A 37 2.57 4.31 -1.44
CA LEU A 37 2.46 2.86 -1.55
C LEU A 37 1.38 2.39 -0.60
N ILE A 38 0.52 1.48 -1.05
CA ILE A 38 -0.54 0.91 -0.21
C ILE A 38 -0.45 -0.60 -0.26
N PHE A 39 -0.37 -1.21 0.92
CA PHE A 39 -0.65 -2.62 1.11
C PHE A 39 -2.11 -2.80 1.51
N GLU A 40 -2.87 -3.53 0.70
CA GLU A 40 -4.13 -4.13 1.11
C GLU A 40 -3.86 -5.51 1.70
N LYS A 41 -4.50 -5.82 2.81
CA LYS A 41 -4.46 -7.12 3.47
C LYS A 41 -5.84 -7.75 3.45
N THR A 42 -5.93 -8.93 2.83
CA THR A 42 -7.11 -9.79 2.84
C THR A 42 -6.69 -11.14 3.43
N GLU A 43 -7.07 -11.40 4.68
CA GLU A 43 -6.60 -12.57 5.44
C GLU A 43 -5.05 -12.60 5.52
N GLU A 44 -4.41 -13.57 4.86
CA GLU A 44 -2.96 -13.73 4.77
C GLU A 44 -2.38 -13.28 3.41
N ILE A 45 -3.23 -12.73 2.54
CA ILE A 45 -2.84 -12.23 1.22
C ILE A 45 -2.61 -10.73 1.29
N TYR A 46 -1.51 -10.28 0.70
CA TYR A 46 -1.14 -8.87 0.62
C TYR A 46 -1.07 -8.44 -0.85
N ASN A 47 -1.70 -7.34 -1.21
CA ASN A 47 -1.57 -6.73 -2.53
C ASN A 47 -0.91 -5.36 -2.38
N LEU A 48 0.05 -5.06 -3.25
CA LEU A 48 0.78 -3.80 -3.26
C LEU A 48 0.29 -2.92 -4.41
N TYR A 49 0.00 -1.67 -4.08
CA TYR A 49 -0.47 -0.65 -5.01
C TYR A 49 0.37 0.62 -4.91
N VAL A 50 0.36 1.40 -5.99
CA VAL A 50 0.67 2.83 -5.95
C VAL A 50 -0.63 3.58 -6.09
N ALA A 51 -0.85 4.53 -5.18
CA ALA A 51 -2.04 5.35 -5.20
C ALA A 51 -1.69 6.83 -5.13
N LYS A 52 -2.48 7.65 -5.84
CA LYS A 52 -2.41 9.11 -5.77
C LYS A 52 -3.62 9.65 -5.00
N TYR A 53 -3.36 10.50 -4.02
CA TYR A 53 -4.37 11.25 -3.28
C TYR A 53 -4.03 12.75 -3.24
N ASN A 54 -4.99 13.59 -2.87
CA ASN A 54 -4.70 15.00 -2.59
C ASN A 54 -3.87 15.16 -1.30
N SER A 55 -4.04 14.25 -0.34
CA SER A 55 -3.35 14.23 0.94
C SER A 55 -3.40 12.84 1.56
N LYS A 56 -2.42 12.51 2.42
CA LYS A 56 -2.42 11.28 3.23
C LYS A 56 -3.69 11.10 4.07
N ASN A 57 -4.35 12.19 4.46
CA ASN A 57 -5.55 12.16 5.29
C ASN A 57 -6.79 11.59 4.56
N ASP A 58 -6.74 11.52 3.22
CA ASP A 58 -7.80 10.97 2.39
C ASP A 58 -7.68 9.43 2.24
N ILE A 59 -6.51 8.85 2.54
CA ILE A 59 -6.27 7.40 2.42
C ILE A 59 -7.21 6.64 3.36
N GLY A 60 -7.91 5.65 2.81
CA GLY A 60 -8.89 4.86 3.56
C GLY A 60 -10.23 5.57 3.81
N LYS A 61 -10.42 6.81 3.33
CA LYS A 61 -11.67 7.59 3.52
C LYS A 61 -12.30 8.07 2.23
N LYS A 62 -11.48 8.30 1.19
CA LYS A 62 -11.92 8.70 -0.14
C LYS A 62 -11.28 7.79 -1.18
N ASN A 63 -11.87 7.76 -2.36
CA ASN A 63 -11.25 7.07 -3.49
C ASN A 63 -9.96 7.80 -3.92
N PRO A 64 -8.92 7.06 -4.34
CA PRO A 64 -7.72 7.64 -4.91
C PRO A 64 -8.03 8.31 -6.25
N LEU A 65 -7.23 9.31 -6.62
CA LEU A 65 -7.24 9.90 -7.94
C LEU A 65 -6.68 8.95 -9.00
N ILE A 66 -5.68 8.14 -8.61
CA ILE A 66 -5.04 7.12 -9.44
C ILE A 66 -4.77 5.92 -8.55
N LEU A 67 -5.07 4.71 -9.02
CA LEU A 67 -4.70 3.46 -8.36
C LEU A 67 -4.11 2.51 -9.39
N GLU A 68 -2.89 2.07 -9.14
CA GLU A 68 -2.18 1.09 -9.96
C GLU A 68 -1.75 -0.09 -9.10
N VAL A 69 -1.93 -1.30 -9.62
CA VAL A 69 -1.49 -2.53 -8.95
C VAL A 69 -0.04 -2.80 -9.30
N LEU A 70 0.85 -2.81 -8.30
CA LEU A 70 2.25 -3.19 -8.51
C LEU A 70 2.45 -4.70 -8.43
N VAL A 71 1.91 -5.32 -7.38
CA VAL A 71 2.09 -6.75 -7.09
C VAL A 71 0.84 -7.30 -6.46
N LYS A 72 0.28 -8.37 -7.04
CA LYS A 72 -0.76 -9.18 -6.40
C LYS A 72 -0.13 -10.34 -5.65
N ASN A 73 -0.74 -10.76 -4.54
CA ASN A 73 -0.24 -11.87 -3.72
C ASN A 73 1.25 -11.70 -3.36
N TYR A 74 1.59 -10.51 -2.84
CA TYR A 74 2.93 -10.13 -2.45
C TYR A 74 3.54 -11.17 -1.50
N ASP A 75 4.49 -11.94 -2.03
CA ASP A 75 5.38 -12.79 -1.26
C ASP A 75 6.74 -12.11 -1.04
N LYS A 76 7.07 -11.84 0.24
CA LYS A 76 8.35 -11.26 0.65
C LYS A 76 9.57 -12.13 0.31
N SER A 77 9.37 -13.42 0.02
CA SER A 77 10.43 -14.38 -0.31
C SER A 77 10.89 -14.20 -1.76
N ILE A 78 10.02 -13.69 -2.62
CA ILE A 78 10.28 -13.42 -4.04
C ILE A 78 11.08 -12.10 -4.18
N PRO A 79 12.30 -12.14 -4.75
CA PRO A 79 13.12 -10.93 -4.94
C PRO A 79 12.43 -9.83 -5.74
N GLU A 80 11.75 -10.17 -6.81
CA GLU A 80 11.06 -9.25 -7.73
C GLU A 80 10.00 -8.43 -6.99
N HIS A 81 9.27 -9.05 -6.08
CA HIS A 81 8.29 -8.37 -5.24
C HIS A 81 8.97 -7.35 -4.32
N ARG A 82 10.08 -7.71 -3.69
CA ARG A 82 10.85 -6.76 -2.87
C ARG A 82 11.44 -5.63 -3.70
N MET A 83 11.80 -5.90 -4.95
CA MET A 83 12.33 -4.89 -5.87
C MET A 83 11.26 -3.89 -6.31
N ALA A 84 9.99 -4.32 -6.44
CA ALA A 84 8.89 -3.42 -6.78
C ALA A 84 8.77 -2.26 -5.77
N ILE A 85 8.91 -2.51 -4.46
CA ILE A 85 8.91 -1.45 -3.44
C ILE A 85 10.12 -0.50 -3.64
N LYS A 86 11.31 -1.07 -3.89
CA LYS A 86 12.55 -0.32 -4.03
C LYS A 86 12.52 0.67 -5.20
N GLN A 87 11.85 0.33 -6.30
CA GLN A 87 11.75 1.20 -7.48
C GLN A 87 11.02 2.52 -7.22
N TYR A 88 10.25 2.62 -6.13
CA TYR A 88 9.49 3.83 -5.77
C TYR A 88 10.07 4.58 -4.57
N LEU A 89 10.98 3.96 -3.80
CA LEU A 89 11.57 4.53 -2.58
C LEU A 89 13.07 4.89 -2.73
N LEU A 90 13.71 4.52 -3.85
CA LEU A 90 15.11 4.83 -4.18
C LEU A 90 15.17 5.56 -5.52
#